data_AF-A0A7X9GBL5-F1
#
_entry.id   AF-A0A7X9GBL5-F1
#
_cell.length_a   1.000
_cell.length_b   1.000
_cell.length_c   1.000
_cell.angle_alpha   90.00
_cell.angle_beta   90.00
_cell.angle_gamma   90.00
#
_symmetry.space_group_name_H-M   'P 1'
#
loop_
_entity.id
_entity.type
_entity.pdbx_description
1 polymer ?
#
loop_
_entity_poly.entity_id
_entity_poly.type
_entity_poly.pdbx_seq_one_letter_code
_entity_poly.pdbx_strand_id
1 'polypeptide(L)'
;VAGGIGALKKFHRKENNTLFIDTEDEVKILKDEIFNIITTEFCLKEGIVDASQIKKDPERVEMLTKVLLDQDAFTYREIGELIEVSKNYIYKVNIKK
;
A
#
# COMPACT_ATOMS: atom_id res chain seq x y z
N VAL A 1 21.05 -27.13 24.94
CA VAL A 1 20.70 -25.72 24.65
C VAL A 1 19.49 -25.75 23.73
N ALA A 2 18.34 -25.33 24.25
CA ALA A 2 17.09 -25.25 23.49
C ALA A 2 17.18 -24.04 22.53
N GLY A 3 17.21 -24.29 21.23
CA GLY A 3 17.12 -23.28 20.17
C GLY A 3 16.15 -23.79 19.12
N GLY A 4 14.88 -23.44 19.28
CA GLY A 4 13.74 -24.20 18.80
C GLY A 4 13.52 -24.26 17.29
N ILE A 5 12.80 -25.31 16.90
CA ILE A 5 12.15 -25.59 15.60
C ILE A 5 11.20 -24.45 15.14
N GLY A 6 11.01 -23.40 15.95
CA GLY A 6 10.29 -22.18 15.58
C GLY A 6 11.02 -21.25 14.60
N ALA A 7 12.33 -21.41 14.41
CA ALA A 7 13.09 -20.62 13.41
C ALA A 7 12.78 -21.03 11.96
N LEU A 8 12.20 -22.22 11.75
CA LEU A 8 11.94 -22.81 10.43
C LEU A 8 10.63 -22.34 9.76
N LYS A 9 9.77 -21.54 10.42
CA LYS A 9 8.38 -21.34 9.95
C LYS A 9 7.96 -19.96 9.44
N LYS A 10 8.80 -18.92 9.49
CA LYS A 10 8.44 -17.59 8.95
C LYS A 10 9.27 -17.11 7.76
N PHE A 11 10.11 -17.98 7.22
CA PHE A 11 10.69 -17.81 5.87
C PHE A 11 9.68 -18.07 4.74
N HIS A 12 8.42 -18.37 5.05
CA HIS A 12 7.39 -18.61 4.06
C HIS A 12 6.60 -17.35 3.72
N ARG A 13 6.64 -17.05 2.41
CA ARG A 13 5.67 -16.31 1.60
C ARG A 13 5.88 -14.80 1.51
N LYS A 14 6.81 -14.42 0.64
CA LYS A 14 6.44 -13.98 -0.71
C LYS A 14 7.63 -14.14 -1.62
N GLU A 15 7.42 -14.74 -2.78
CA GLU A 15 8.27 -14.50 -3.94
C GLU A 15 8.14 -13.02 -4.25
N ASN A 16 8.92 -12.19 -3.54
CA ASN A 16 9.17 -10.84 -3.97
C ASN A 16 9.88 -11.01 -5.30
N ASN A 17 9.29 -10.45 -6.37
CA ASN A 17 10.04 -10.08 -7.55
C ASN A 17 11.22 -9.24 -7.06
N THR A 18 12.38 -9.87 -6.91
CA THR A 18 13.60 -9.22 -6.47
C THR A 18 14.07 -8.33 -7.62
N LEU A 19 13.45 -7.16 -7.75
CA LEU A 19 14.13 -6.01 -8.33
C LEU A 19 15.35 -5.80 -7.44
N PHE A 20 16.53 -5.88 -8.06
CA PHE A 20 17.78 -5.48 -7.42
C PHE A 20 17.73 -3.96 -7.28
N ILE A 21 17.19 -3.51 -6.16
CA ILE A 21 17.12 -2.09 -5.82
C ILE A 21 18.31 -1.83 -4.91
N ASP A 22 19.28 -1.03 -5.36
CA ASP A 22 20.59 -0.89 -4.72
C ASP A 22 20.53 0.03 -3.48
N THR A 23 19.50 0.87 -3.36
CA THR A 23 19.33 1.80 -2.24
C THR A 23 17.89 1.94 -1.75
N GLU A 24 17.69 2.23 -0.46
CA GLU A 24 16.36 2.49 0.11
C GLU A 24 15.64 3.66 -0.58
N ASP A 25 16.39 4.63 -1.11
CA ASP A 25 15.86 5.76 -1.89
C ASP A 25 15.25 5.31 -3.22
N GLU A 26 15.88 4.38 -3.94
CA GLU A 26 15.33 3.84 -5.18
C GLU A 26 14.05 3.02 -4.92
N VAL A 27 13.98 2.31 -3.78
CA VAL A 27 12.75 1.59 -3.39
C VAL A 27 11.62 2.58 -3.20
N LYS A 28 11.92 3.72 -2.57
CA LYS A 28 10.94 4.77 -2.31
C LYS A 28 10.48 5.42 -3.62
N ILE A 29 11.39 5.75 -4.52
CA ILE A 29 11.05 6.31 -5.84
C ILE A 29 10.14 5.35 -6.61
N LEU A 30 10.49 4.06 -6.67
CA LEU A 30 9.66 3.05 -7.34
C LEU A 30 8.27 2.92 -6.69
N LYS A 31 8.18 2.98 -5.36
CA LYS A 31 6.89 2.97 -4.66
C LYS A 31 6.05 4.20 -4.97
N ASP A 32 6.67 5.38 -5.03
CA ASP A 32 5.97 6.63 -5.38
C ASP A 32 5.48 6.58 -6.84
N GLU A 33 6.28 6.04 -7.77
CA GLU A 33 5.87 5.83 -9.16
C GLU A 33 4.71 4.86 -9.28
N ILE A 34 4.79 3.70 -8.64
CA ILE A 34 3.73 2.69 -8.61
C ILE A 34 2.45 3.29 -8.01
N PHE A 35 2.56 4.03 -6.92
CA PHE A 35 1.43 4.71 -6.30
C PHE A 35 0.77 5.71 -7.25
N ASN A 36 1.55 6.52 -7.96
CA ASN A 36 1.04 7.50 -8.92
C ASN A 36 0.32 6.84 -10.10
N ILE A 37 0.87 5.74 -10.61
CA ILE A 37 0.24 4.94 -11.67
C ILE A 37 -1.10 4.40 -11.20
N ILE A 38 -1.12 3.69 -10.06
CA ILE A 38 -2.33 3.09 -9.50
C ILE A 38 -3.39 4.15 -9.19
N THR A 39 -2.98 5.27 -8.59
CA THR A 39 -3.90 6.35 -8.23
C THR A 39 -4.48 7.01 -9.48
N THR A 40 -3.67 7.21 -10.52
CA THR A 40 -4.13 7.76 -11.80
C THR A 40 -5.12 6.82 -12.48
N GLU A 41 -4.81 5.53 -12.56
CA GLU A 41 -5.74 4.53 -13.10
C GLU A 41 -7.04 4.44 -12.31
N PHE A 42 -6.95 4.50 -10.97
CA PHE A 42 -8.10 4.52 -10.08
C PHE A 42 -8.97 5.76 -10.35
N CYS A 43 -8.36 6.95 -10.42
CA CYS A 43 -9.06 8.19 -10.74
C CYS A 43 -9.76 8.12 -12.10
N LEU A 44 -9.10 7.58 -13.13
CA LEU A 44 -9.67 7.43 -14.47
C LEU A 44 -10.87 6.47 -14.46
N LYS A 45 -10.78 5.35 -13.74
CA LYS A 45 -11.88 4.37 -13.63
C LYS A 45 -13.10 4.92 -12.89
N GLU A 46 -12.87 5.67 -11.82
CA GLU A 46 -13.92 6.26 -10.98
C GLU A 46 -14.44 7.61 -11.50
N GLY A 47 -13.90 8.12 -12.60
CA GLY A 47 -14.27 9.44 -13.16
C GLY A 47 -13.86 10.62 -12.26
N ILE A 48 -12.81 10.44 -11.46
CA ILE A 48 -12.27 11.45 -10.55
C ILE A 48 -11.27 12.31 -11.32
N VAL A 49 -11.56 13.62 -11.42
CA VAL A 49 -10.69 14.58 -12.12
C VAL A 49 -9.51 15.03 -11.24
N ASP A 50 -9.67 14.96 -9.92
CA ASP A 50 -8.67 15.42 -8.96
C ASP A 50 -8.49 14.40 -7.83
N ALA A 51 -7.27 13.87 -7.69
CA ALA A 51 -6.90 12.90 -6.65
C ALA A 51 -7.14 13.45 -5.22
N SER A 52 -7.16 14.78 -5.04
CA SER A 52 -7.52 15.41 -3.76
C SER A 52 -8.95 15.11 -3.31
N GLN A 53 -9.81 14.65 -4.22
CA GLN A 53 -11.16 14.21 -3.91
C GLN A 53 -11.19 12.83 -3.25
N ILE A 54 -10.15 12.00 -3.42
CA ILE A 54 -10.07 10.67 -2.81
C ILE A 54 -10.10 10.82 -1.30
N LYS A 55 -9.26 11.67 -0.71
CA LYS A 55 -9.21 11.91 0.75
C LYS A 55 -10.48 12.51 1.36
N LYS A 56 -11.40 13.02 0.53
CA LYS A 56 -12.67 13.60 0.99
C LYS A 56 -13.78 12.55 1.16
N ASP A 57 -13.61 11.38 0.53
CA ASP A 57 -14.60 10.32 0.51
C ASP A 57 -14.04 9.03 1.14
N PRO A 58 -14.54 8.61 2.31
CA PRO A 58 -14.10 7.41 2.98
C PRO A 58 -14.19 6.15 2.10
N GLU A 59 -15.19 6.04 1.22
CA GLU A 59 -15.37 4.86 0.36
C GLU A 59 -14.26 4.80 -0.70
N ARG A 60 -13.90 5.95 -1.28
CA ARG A 60 -12.80 6.03 -2.25
C ARG A 60 -11.45 5.74 -1.61
N VAL A 61 -11.22 6.21 -0.39
CA VAL A 61 -10.02 5.87 0.38
C VAL A 61 -9.97 4.37 0.65
N GLU A 62 -11.09 3.74 1.02
CA GLU A 62 -11.17 2.30 1.24
C GLU A 62 -10.86 1.52 -0.05
N MET A 63 -11.47 1.89 -1.17
CA MET A 63 -11.25 1.21 -2.46
C MET A 63 -9.80 1.34 -2.92
N LEU A 64 -9.22 2.54 -2.89
CA LEU A 64 -7.82 2.74 -3.26
C LEU A 64 -6.89 1.98 -2.31
N THR A 65 -7.17 1.99 -1.01
CA THR A 65 -6.41 1.21 -0.01
C THR A 65 -6.43 -0.28 -0.35
N LYS A 66 -7.57 -0.85 -0.73
CA LYS A 66 -7.66 -2.26 -1.14
C LYS A 66 -6.83 -2.55 -2.37
N VAL A 67 -6.88 -1.69 -3.39
CA VAL A 67 -6.08 -1.85 -4.61
C VAL A 67 -4.58 -1.82 -4.28
N LEU A 68 -4.14 -0.88 -3.44
CA LEU A 68 -2.73 -0.76 -3.03
C LEU A 68 -2.25 -1.93 -2.16
N LEU A 69 -3.10 -2.45 -1.28
CA LEU A 69 -2.78 -3.62 -0.46
C LEU A 69 -2.73 -4.91 -1.28
N ASP A 70 -3.58 -5.06 -2.29
CA ASP A 70 -3.61 -6.25 -3.17
C ASP A 70 -2.34 -6.40 -4.02
N GLN A 71 -1.67 -5.27 -4.32
CA GLN A 71 -0.36 -5.27 -4.97
C GLN A 71 0.79 -5.70 -4.06
N ASP A 72 0.54 -5.91 -2.75
CA ASP A 72 1.51 -6.32 -1.74
C ASP A 72 2.79 -5.45 -1.62
N ALA A 73 2.74 -4.25 -2.22
CA ALA A 73 3.84 -3.30 -2.26
C ALA A 73 3.77 -2.27 -1.13
N PHE A 74 2.61 -2.13 -0.46
CA PHE A 74 2.35 -1.05 0.50
C PHE A 74 1.75 -1.55 1.82
N THR A 75 2.16 -0.92 2.92
CA THR A 75 1.55 -1.07 4.25
C THR A 75 0.52 0.03 4.49
N TYR A 76 -0.40 -0.20 5.44
CA TYR A 76 -1.37 0.81 5.88
C TYR A 76 -0.77 2.18 6.26
N ARG A 77 0.45 2.16 6.78
CA ARG A 77 1.17 3.38 7.15
C ARG A 77 1.61 4.13 5.90
N GLU A 78 2.26 3.44 4.97
CA GLU A 78 2.73 4.02 3.71
C GLU A 78 1.56 4.56 2.88
N ILE A 79 0.45 3.81 2.81
CA ILE A 79 -0.78 4.27 2.15
C ILE A 79 -1.31 5.56 2.78
N GLY A 80 -1.31 5.66 4.12
CA GLY A 80 -1.71 6.87 4.81
C GLY A 80 -0.80 8.06 4.52
N GLU A 81 0.52 7.83 4.47
CA GLU A 81 1.50 8.86 4.10
C GLU A 81 1.28 9.35 2.66
N LEU A 82 1.01 8.43 1.72
CA LEU A 82 0.80 8.74 0.29
C LEU A 82 -0.55 9.44 0.00
N ILE A 83 -1.62 9.08 0.70
CA ILE A 83 -2.96 9.70 0.56
C ILE A 83 -3.10 10.95 1.47
N GLU A 84 -2.07 11.28 2.24
CA GLU A 84 -2.07 12.37 3.23
C GLU A 84 -3.16 12.24 4.30
N VAL A 85 -3.42 11.02 4.76
CA VAL A 85 -4.39 10.71 5.82
C VAL A 85 -3.77 9.86 6.92
N SER A 86 -4.25 9.98 8.15
CA SER A 86 -3.67 9.22 9.26
C SER A 86 -3.83 7.71 9.05
N LYS A 87 -2.84 6.90 9.44
CA LYS A 87 -2.92 5.43 9.43
C LYS A 87 -4.19 4.90 10.15
N ASN A 88 -4.62 5.60 11.21
CA ASN A 88 -5.82 5.23 11.98
C ASN A 88 -7.09 5.42 11.15
N TYR A 89 -7.11 6.44 10.28
CA TYR A 89 -8.20 6.66 9.33
C TYR A 89 -8.24 5.53 8.29
N ILE A 90 -7.10 5.18 7.68
CA ILE A 90 -7.00 4.04 6.75
C ILE A 90 -7.49 2.74 7.42
N TYR A 91 -7.01 2.45 8.63
CA TYR A 91 -7.42 1.26 9.39
C TYR A 91 -8.93 1.25 9.65
N LYS A 92 -9.50 2.40 10.04
CA LYS A 92 -10.93 2.55 10.34
C LYS A 92 -11.80 2.36 9.10
N VAL A 93 -11.39 2.85 7.93
CA VAL A 93 -12.17 2.66 6.70
C VAL A 93 -12.03 1.24 6.16
N ASN A 94 -10.87 0.60 6.32
CA ASN A 94 -10.67 -0.77 5.80
C ASN A 94 -11.27 -1.88 6.66
N ILE A 95 -11.48 -1.66 7.97
CA ILE A 95 -12.04 -2.66 8.90
C ILE A 95 -13.56 -2.59 9.03
N LYS A 96 -14.20 -1.54 8.51
CA LYS A 96 -15.65 -1.46 8.46
C LYS A 96 -16.20 -2.39 7.34
N LYS A 97 -16.13 -3.71 7.53
CA LYS A 97 -17.04 -4.70 6.95
C LYS A 97 -16.86 -6.07 7.58
#